data_AF-A0A1F8QZ35-F1
#
_entry.id   AF-A0A1F8QZ35-F1
#
_cell.length_a   1.000
_cell.length_b   1.000
_cell.length_c   1.000
_cell.angle_alpha   90.00
_cell.angle_beta   90.00
_cell.angle_gamma   90.00
#
_symmetry.space_group_name_H-M   'P 1'
#
loop_
_entity.id
_entity.type
_entity.pdbx_description
1 polymer ?
#
loop_
_entity_poly.entity_id
_entity_poly.type
_entity_poly.pdbx_seq_one_letter_code
_entity_poly.pdbx_strand_id
1 'polypeptide(L)' 'MTTSVLKRQLIKDETGNPVGAILPLEEFALVKEILEQYFPTSSEVDKLHQIEQAANDPLFLADLHDTMSAFAEVDA' A
#
# COMPACT_ATOMS: atom_id res chain seq x y z
N MET A 1 -12.78 8.74 28.09
CA MET A 1 -12.00 8.21 26.94
C MET A 1 -13.00 7.55 25.99
N THR A 2 -13.46 8.26 24.96
CA THR A 2 -14.35 7.68 23.94
C THR A 2 -13.47 6.94 22.93
N THR A 3 -13.43 5.61 23.04
CA THR A 3 -12.81 4.76 22.02
C THR A 3 -13.69 4.78 20.77
N SER A 4 -13.29 5.58 19.77
CA SER A 4 -13.94 5.56 18.47
C SER A 4 -13.70 4.19 17.84
N VAL A 5 -14.73 3.35 17.79
CA VAL A 5 -14.70 2.08 17.07
C VAL A 5 -14.76 2.42 15.57
N LEU A 6 -13.64 2.23 14.86
CA LEU A 6 -13.62 2.37 13.41
C LEU A 6 -14.59 1.32 12.85
N LYS A 7 -15.65 1.75 12.15
CA LYS A 7 -16.52 0.83 11.41
C LYS A 7 -15.86 0.47 10.09
N ARG A 8 -16.21 -0.68 9.51
CA ARG A 8 -15.82 -1.04 8.15
C ARG A 8 -16.10 0.10 7.17
N GLN A 9 -15.10 0.48 6.40
CA GLN A 9 -15.21 1.51 5.36
C GLN A 9 -14.88 0.90 4.00
N LEU A 10 -15.55 1.35 2.95
CA LEU A 10 -15.27 0.98 1.57
C LEU A 10 -14.63 2.17 0.85
N ILE A 11 -13.50 1.93 0.22
CA ILE A 11 -12.80 2.89 -0.63
C ILE A 11 -13.33 2.70 -2.04
N LYS A 12 -13.73 3.80 -2.69
CA LYS A 12 -14.27 3.80 -4.05
C LYS A 12 -13.38 4.62 -4.98
N ASP A 13 -13.34 4.25 -6.26
CA ASP A 13 -12.75 5.06 -7.31
C ASP A 13 -13.64 6.25 -7.69
N GLU A 14 -13.16 7.09 -8.62
CA GLU A 14 -13.86 8.27 -9.14
C GLU A 14 -15.19 7.93 -9.83
N THR A 15 -15.36 6.68 -10.27
CA THR A 15 -16.59 6.18 -10.90
C THR A 15 -17.52 5.49 -9.91
N GLY A 16 -17.13 5.40 -8.63
CA GLY A 16 -17.90 4.81 -7.55
C GLY A 16 -17.73 3.30 -7.38
N ASN A 17 -16.81 2.65 -8.09
CA ASN A 17 -16.54 1.21 -7.92
C ASN A 17 -15.70 0.98 -6.66
N PRO A 18 -15.98 -0.08 -5.88
CA PRO A 18 -15.19 -0.41 -4.71
C PRO A 18 -13.80 -0.90 -5.12
N VAL A 19 -12.76 -0.20 -4.67
CA VAL A 19 -11.35 -0.54 -4.92
C VAL A 19 -10.60 -1.01 -3.68
N GLY A 20 -11.20 -0.84 -2.49
CA GLY A 20 -10.59 -1.29 -1.25
C GLY A 20 -11.55 -1.25 -0.06
N ALA A 21 -11.12 -1.77 1.07
CA ALA A 21 -11.86 -1.71 2.31
C ALA A 21 -10.91 -1.49 3.51
N ILE A 22 -11.33 -0.68 4.47
CA ILE A 22 -10.69 -0.55 5.77
C ILE A 22 -11.51 -1.37 6.75
N LEU A 23 -10.90 -2.39 7.34
CA LEU A 23 -11.53 -3.29 8.29
C LEU A 23 -11.03 -3.02 9.72
N PRO A 24 -11.88 -3.17 10.74
CA PRO A 24 -11.43 -3.35 12.12
C PRO A 24 -10.47 -4.55 12.21
N LEU A 25 -9.55 -4.53 13.18
CA LEU A 25 -8.56 -5.59 13.36
C LEU A 25 -9.22 -6.96 13.55
N GLU A 26 -10.34 -7.00 14.26
CA GLU A 26 -11.09 -8.23 14.52
C GLU A 26 -11.68 -8.82 13.24
N GLU A 27 -12.19 -7.98 12.34
CA GLU A 27 -12.71 -8.41 11.03
C GLU A 27 -11.58 -8.79 10.07
N PHE A 28 -10.46 -8.05 10.09
CA PHE A 28 -9.30 -8.35 9.27
C PHE A 28 -8.72 -9.73 9.60
N ALA A 29 -8.63 -10.08 10.89
CA ALA A 29 -8.12 -11.38 11.33
C ALA A 29 -8.90 -12.56 10.72
N LEU A 30 -10.21 -12.40 10.46
CA LEU A 30 -11.06 -13.44 9.87
C LEU A 30 -10.80 -13.66 8.38
N VAL A 31 -10.36 -12.61 7.67
CA VAL A 31 -10.16 -12.66 6.21
C VAL A 31 -8.68 -12.73 5.82
N LYS A 32 -7.77 -12.54 6.77
CA LYS A 32 -6.31 -12.51 6.54
C LYS A 32 -5.82 -13.72 5.77
N GLU A 33 -6.15 -14.93 6.19
CA GLU A 33 -5.69 -16.16 5.54
C GLU A 33 -6.18 -16.26 4.08
N ILE A 34 -7.42 -15.81 3.83
CA ILE A 34 -8.00 -15.77 2.49
C ILE A 34 -7.23 -14.74 1.65
N LEU A 35 -6.99 -13.55 2.19
CA LEU A 35 -6.22 -12.51 1.50
C LEU A 35 -4.80 -12.97 1.17
N GLU A 36 -4.13 -13.68 2.07
CA GLU A 36 -2.78 -14.23 1.84
C GLU A 36 -2.76 -15.34 0.78
N GLN A 37 -3.86 -16.07 0.58
CA GLN A 37 -3.97 -17.05 -0.51
C GLN A 37 -4.13 -16.39 -1.89
N TYR A 38 -4.94 -15.32 -1.97
CA TYR A 38 -5.16 -14.60 -3.23
C TYR A 38 -4.04 -13.62 -3.57
N PHE A 39 -3.41 -13.06 -2.55
CA PHE A 39 -2.31 -12.11 -2.64
C PHE A 39 -1.13 -12.66 -1.83
N PRO A 40 -0.47 -13.71 -2.32
CA PRO A 40 0.67 -14.28 -1.63
C PRO A 40 1.70 -13.18 -1.41
N THR A 41 2.08 -12.99 -0.15
CA THR A 41 3.17 -12.09 0.19
C THR A 41 4.38 -12.50 -0.61
N SER A 42 4.92 -11.58 -1.41
CA SER A 42 6.12 -11.84 -2.21
C SER A 42 7.22 -12.36 -1.30
N SER A 43 7.91 -13.42 -1.75
CA SER A 43 9.01 -13.97 -0.95
C SER A 43 10.09 -12.90 -0.76
N GLU A 44 10.88 -13.03 0.29
CA GLU A 44 11.98 -12.08 0.53
C GLU A 44 12.93 -12.01 -0.68
N VAL A 45 13.12 -13.13 -1.39
CA VAL A 45 13.88 -13.20 -2.64
C VAL A 45 13.21 -12.41 -3.76
N ASP A 46 11.89 -12.51 -3.91
CA ASP A 46 11.15 -11.75 -4.92
C ASP A 46 11.19 -10.24 -4.64
N LYS A 47 11.13 -9.86 -3.36
CA LYS A 47 11.27 -8.45 -2.94
C LYS A 47 12.66 -7.91 -3.26
N LEU A 48 13.71 -8.68 -2.96
CA LEU A 48 15.08 -8.29 -3.30
C LEU A 48 15.25 -8.16 -4.81
N HIS A 49 14.68 -9.06 -5.60
CA HIS A 49 14.73 -8.99 -7.05
C HIS A 49 13.98 -7.77 -7.60
N GLN A 50 12.82 -7.43 -7.03
CA GLN A 50 12.07 -6.21 -7.40
C GLN A 50 12.84 -4.94 -7.08
N ILE A 51 13.53 -4.88 -5.93
CA ILE A 51 14.39 -3.75 -5.57
C ILE A 51 15.55 -3.61 -6.56
N GLU A 52 16.19 -4.72 -6.92
CA GLU A 52 17.27 -4.74 -7.91
C GLU A 52 16.76 -4.25 -9.28
N GLN A 53 15.58 -4.69 -9.71
CA GLN A 53 14.97 -4.21 -10.96
C GLN A 53 14.65 -2.72 -10.91
N ALA A 54 14.04 -2.24 -9.82
CA ALA A 54 13.69 -0.83 -9.65
C ALA A 54 14.94 0.07 -9.62
N ALA A 55 16.03 -0.37 -8.99
CA ALA A 55 17.31 0.34 -8.97
C ALA A 55 17.95 0.47 -10.37
N ASN A 56 17.56 -0.39 -11.32
CA ASN A 56 18.02 -0.36 -12.70
C ASN A 56 16.99 0.26 -13.66
N ASP A 57 15.82 0.68 -13.18
CA ASP A 57 14.77 1.31 -13.99
C ASP A 57 14.95 2.85 -13.98
N PRO A 58 15.28 3.46 -15.13
CA PRO A 58 15.44 4.91 -15.23
C PRO A 58 14.17 5.70 -14.91
N LEU A 59 12.98 5.15 -15.19
CA LEU A 59 11.71 5.83 -14.90
C LEU A 59 11.46 5.88 -13.40
N PHE A 60 11.72 4.77 -12.71
CA PHE A 60 11.62 4.70 -11.25
C PHE A 60 12.58 5.69 -10.57
N LEU A 61 13.83 5.77 -11.03
CA LEU A 61 14.81 6.71 -10.47
C LEU A 61 14.44 8.17 -10.72
N ALA A 62 13.87 8.50 -11.87
CA ALA A 62 13.38 9.83 -12.17
C ALA A 62 12.22 10.22 -11.23
N ASP A 63 11.23 9.33 -11.08
CA ASP A 63 10.08 9.55 -10.19
C ASP A 63 10.49 9.67 -8.71
N LEU A 64 11.46 8.85 -8.29
CA LEU A 64 12.05 8.92 -6.95
C LEU A 64 12.74 10.26 -6.71
N HIS A 65 13.54 10.73 -7.69
CA HIS A 65 14.22 12.01 -7.61
C HIS A 65 13.23 13.18 -7.50
N ASP A 66 12.18 13.18 -8.32
CA ASP A 66 11.15 14.22 -8.32
C ASP A 66 10.39 14.25 -6.99
N THR A 67 10.04 13.06 -6.48
CA THR A 67 9.41 12.92 -5.16
C THR A 67 10.31 13.44 -4.04
N MET A 68 11.59 13.06 -4.02
CA MET A 68 12.55 13.54 -3.02
C MET A 68 12.75 15.06 -3.08
N SER A 69 12.74 15.63 -4.29
CA SER A 69 12.83 17.07 -4.50
C SER A 69 11.62 17.80 -3.93
N ALA A 70 10.41 17.29 -4.18
CA ALA A 70 9.18 17.84 -3.61
C ALA A 70 9.17 17.81 -2.08
N PHE A 71 9.70 16.75 -1.46
CA PHE A 71 9.84 16.71 0.00
C PHE A 71 10.85 17.74 0.54
N ALA A 72 11.96 17.96 -0.16
CA ALA A 72 12.95 18.96 0.23
C ALA A 72 12.38 20.40 0.17
N GLU A 73 11.48 20.68 -0.77
CA GLU A 73 10.78 21.97 -0.85
C GLU A 73 9.76 22.19 0.27
N VAL A 74 9.19 21.10 0.84
CA VAL A 74 8.21 21.17 1.94
C VAL A 74 8.88 21.33 3.31
N ASP A 75 10.14 20.91 3.45
CA ASP A 75 10.91 21.00 4.71
C ASP A 75 11.70 22.32 4.87
N ALA A 76 11.69 23.20 3.86
CA ALA A 76 12.35 24.51 3.85
C ALA A 76 11.45 25.66 4.35
#